data_AF-A0A3M0DBT2-F1
#
_entry.id   AF-A0A3M0DBT2-F1
#
_cell.length_a   1.000
_cell.length_b   1.000
_cell.length_c   1.000
_cell.angle_alpha   90.00
_cell.angle_beta   90.00
_cell.angle_gamma   90.00
#
_symmetry.space_group_name_H-M   'P 1'
#
loop_
_entity.id
_entity.type
_entity.pdbx_description
1 polymer ?
#
loop_
_entity_poly.entity_id
_entity_poly.type
_entity_poly.pdbx_seq_one_letter_code
_entity_poly.pdbx_strand_id
1 'polypeptide(L)'
;MVSAESTTLTDRQVEVLELREQGLTQREVAERLGSTGSNVSAIERAAEQNVEQARRTLQLIRTIRSPVRLTADTGTTFDDLVDTIYDRGDEDGVKIAYCRPELYAHLFGQLEPYTTRNRLDREIEIGLTRDGEVKVFVPDQ
;
A
#
# COMPACT_ATOMS: atom_id res chain seq x y z
N MET A 1 -16.20 -14.14 12.67
CA MET A 1 -16.79 -12.96 12.00
C MET A 1 -15.80 -11.85 12.14
N VAL A 2 -15.28 -11.38 11.01
CA VAL A 2 -14.49 -10.15 10.98
C VAL A 2 -15.45 -8.99 11.28
N SER A 3 -15.13 -8.12 12.24
CA SER A 3 -15.98 -6.96 12.57
C SER A 3 -15.78 -5.85 11.54
N ALA A 4 -16.87 -5.20 11.12
CA ALA A 4 -16.83 -4.08 10.19
C ALA A 4 -16.45 -2.75 10.88
N GLU A 5 -16.38 -2.71 12.22
CA GLU A 5 -16.30 -1.52 13.07
C GLU A 5 -15.15 -0.54 12.74
N SER A 6 -14.08 -1.00 12.09
CA SER A 6 -12.94 -0.17 11.70
C SER A 6 -12.87 0.13 10.20
N THR A 7 -13.96 -0.11 9.46
CA THR A 7 -14.00 0.00 7.99
C THR A 7 -15.21 0.79 7.52
N THR A 8 -15.26 1.10 6.22
CA THR A 8 -16.43 1.71 5.56
C THR A 8 -17.47 0.67 5.15
N LEU A 9 -17.23 -0.62 5.40
CA LEU A 9 -18.15 -1.69 5.06
C LEU A 9 -19.26 -1.79 6.12
N THR A 10 -20.44 -2.23 5.68
CA THR A 10 -21.52 -2.64 6.57
C THR A 10 -21.35 -4.11 6.97
N ASP A 11 -21.90 -4.51 8.11
CA ASP A 11 -21.89 -5.93 8.53
C ASP A 11 -22.44 -6.86 7.45
N ARG A 12 -23.46 -6.40 6.73
CA ARG A 12 -24.06 -7.17 5.64
C ARG A 12 -23.15 -7.31 4.43
N GLN A 13 -22.34 -6.30 4.11
CA GLN A 13 -21.31 -6.40 3.08
C GLN A 13 -20.20 -7.36 3.49
N VAL A 14 -19.76 -7.31 4.75
CA VAL A 14 -18.77 -8.25 5.29
C VAL A 14 -19.28 -9.69 5.21
N GLU A 15 -20.52 -9.95 5.64
CA GLU A 15 -21.13 -11.27 5.57
C GLU A 15 -21.22 -11.79 4.12
N VAL A 16 -21.58 -10.93 3.15
CA VAL A 16 -21.58 -11.32 1.73
C VAL A 16 -20.16 -11.65 1.25
N LEU A 17 -19.16 -10.82 1.56
CA LEU A 17 -17.77 -11.08 1.17
C LEU A 17 -17.22 -12.39 1.80
N GLU A 18 -17.47 -12.63 3.10
CA GLU A 18 -17.03 -13.85 3.79
C GLU A 18 -17.58 -15.12 3.11
N LEU A 19 -18.85 -15.10 2.68
CA LEU A 19 -19.46 -16.23 1.98
C LEU A 19 -18.95 -16.38 0.53
N ARG A 20 -18.63 -15.28 -0.14
CA ARG A 20 -18.06 -15.29 -1.49
C ARG A 20 -16.62 -15.84 -1.48
N GLU A 21 -15.82 -15.50 -0.47
CA GLU A 21 -14.47 -16.07 -0.25
C GLU A 21 -14.50 -17.58 0.04
N GLN A 22 -15.61 -18.08 0.63
CA GLN A 22 -15.86 -19.52 0.79
C GLN A 22 -16.23 -20.23 -0.52
N GLY A 23 -16.33 -19.51 -1.64
CA GLY A 23 -16.62 -20.04 -2.97
C GLY A 23 -18.11 -20.14 -3.32
N LEU A 24 -19.02 -19.66 -2.47
CA LEU A 24 -20.46 -19.70 -2.75
C LEU A 24 -20.81 -18.73 -3.88
N THR A 25 -21.71 -19.13 -4.77
CA THR A 25 -22.29 -18.25 -5.79
C THR A 25 -23.23 -17.20 -5.15
N GLN A 26 -23.47 -16.08 -5.83
CA GLN A 26 -24.43 -15.06 -5.37
C GLN A 26 -25.83 -15.64 -5.09
N ARG A 27 -26.25 -16.69 -5.84
CA ARG A 27 -27.52 -17.37 -5.61
C ARG A 27 -27.52 -18.17 -4.30
N GLU A 28 -26.46 -18.93 -4.04
CA GLU A 28 -26.32 -19.69 -2.78
C GLU A 28 -26.20 -18.76 -1.57
N VAL A 29 -25.48 -17.64 -1.73
CA VAL A 29 -25.44 -16.58 -0.71
C VAL A 29 -26.84 -16.00 -0.49
N ALA A 30 -27.59 -15.73 -1.56
CA ALA A 30 -28.96 -15.22 -1.45
C ALA A 30 -29.88 -16.19 -0.70
N GLU A 31 -29.81 -17.49 -1.01
CA GLU A 31 -30.56 -18.55 -0.33
C GLU A 31 -30.20 -18.61 1.16
N ARG A 32 -28.90 -18.60 1.49
CA ARG A 32 -28.42 -18.64 2.87
C ARG A 32 -28.82 -17.41 3.68
N LEU A 33 -28.88 -16.25 3.03
CA LEU A 33 -29.11 -14.97 3.66
C LEU A 33 -30.57 -14.49 3.60
N GLY A 34 -31.50 -15.32 3.09
CA GLY A 34 -32.91 -14.98 2.94
C GLY A 34 -33.16 -13.78 2.02
N SER A 35 -32.40 -13.71 0.91
CA SER A 35 -32.33 -12.55 0.02
C SER A 35 -32.52 -12.97 -1.45
N THR A 36 -32.40 -12.04 -2.39
CA THR A 36 -32.37 -12.31 -3.83
C THR A 36 -30.95 -12.23 -4.37
N GLY A 37 -30.66 -12.99 -5.43
CA GLY A 37 -29.36 -12.91 -6.12
C GLY A 37 -29.04 -11.49 -6.61
N SER A 38 -30.04 -10.76 -7.09
CA SER A 38 -29.88 -9.36 -7.49
C SER A 38 -29.51 -8.43 -6.32
N ASN A 39 -30.10 -8.65 -5.14
CA ASN A 39 -29.76 -7.89 -3.94
C ASN A 39 -28.34 -8.22 -3.45
N VAL A 40 -27.97 -9.50 -3.41
CA VAL A 40 -26.59 -9.92 -3.08
C VAL A 40 -25.58 -9.32 -4.05
N SER A 41 -25.86 -9.37 -5.35
CA SER A 41 -25.03 -8.75 -6.38
C SER A 41 -24.85 -7.24 -6.18
N ALA A 42 -25.91 -6.54 -5.78
CA ALA A 42 -25.83 -5.11 -5.46
C ALA A 42 -24.98 -4.84 -4.21
N ILE A 43 -25.13 -5.65 -3.17
CA ILE A 43 -24.34 -5.55 -1.92
C ILE A 43 -22.86 -5.82 -2.20
N GLU A 44 -22.53 -6.87 -2.95
CA GLU A 44 -21.15 -7.23 -3.33
C GLU A 44 -20.50 -6.09 -4.12
N ARG A 45 -21.16 -5.57 -5.16
CA ARG A 45 -20.64 -4.42 -5.92
C ARG A 45 -20.40 -3.18 -5.06
N ALA A 46 -21.32 -2.89 -4.13
CA ALA A 46 -21.14 -1.77 -3.22
C ALA A 46 -19.96 -1.99 -2.26
N ALA A 47 -19.74 -3.22 -1.80
CA ALA A 47 -18.60 -3.57 -0.98
C ALA A 47 -17.28 -3.39 -1.75
N GLU A 48 -17.20 -3.90 -2.98
CA GLU A 48 -16.05 -3.74 -3.87
C GLU A 48 -15.72 -2.26 -4.12
N GLN A 49 -16.74 -1.43 -4.37
CA GLN A 49 -16.58 0.02 -4.54
C GLN A 49 -16.01 0.68 -3.29
N ASN A 50 -16.51 0.32 -2.11
CA ASN A 50 -16.01 0.84 -0.83
C ASN A 50 -14.53 0.46 -0.59
N VAL A 51 -14.16 -0.79 -0.88
CA VAL A 51 -12.76 -1.26 -0.79
C VAL A 51 -11.87 -0.48 -1.77
N GLU A 52 -12.31 -0.34 -3.01
CA GLU A 52 -11.56 0.37 -4.04
C GLU A 52 -11.38 1.86 -3.68
N GLN A 53 -12.41 2.51 -3.16
CA GLN A 53 -12.32 3.89 -2.69
C GLN A 53 -11.36 4.03 -1.49
N ALA A 54 -11.38 3.08 -0.55
CA ALA A 54 -10.43 3.07 0.56
C ALA A 54 -8.98 2.94 0.08
N ARG A 55 -8.72 2.02 -0.88
CA ARG A 55 -7.39 1.88 -1.51
C ARG A 55 -6.93 3.17 -2.19
N ARG A 56 -7.79 3.80 -2.98
CA ARG A 56 -7.50 5.11 -3.62
C ARG A 56 -7.24 6.21 -2.61
N THR A 57 -7.97 6.21 -1.49
CA THR A 57 -7.76 7.18 -0.40
C THR A 57 -6.39 7.00 0.23
N LEU A 58 -5.96 5.76 0.48
CA LEU A 58 -4.60 5.47 0.95
C LEU A 58 -3.55 5.92 -0.07
N GLN A 59 -3.76 5.66 -1.36
CA GLN A 59 -2.85 6.09 -2.43
C GLN A 59 -2.77 7.62 -2.54
N LEU A 60 -3.89 8.33 -2.40
CA LEU A 60 -3.93 9.79 -2.38
C LEU A 60 -3.14 10.35 -1.21
N ILE A 61 -3.37 9.83 0.01
CA ILE A 61 -2.64 10.28 1.19
C ILE A 61 -1.15 9.97 1.08
N ARG A 62 -0.77 8.81 0.52
CA ARG A 62 0.64 8.50 0.20
C ARG A 62 1.23 9.55 -0.74
N THR A 63 0.50 9.92 -1.80
CA THR A 63 0.95 10.94 -2.78
C THR A 63 1.05 12.34 -2.16
N ILE A 64 0.07 12.76 -1.34
CA ILE A 64 0.08 14.07 -0.68
C ILE A 64 1.26 14.16 0.31
N ARG A 65 1.49 13.09 1.07
CA ARG A 65 2.55 13.07 2.08
C ARG A 65 3.93 12.98 1.47
N SER A 66 4.09 12.25 0.37
CA SER A 66 5.37 12.05 -0.33
C SER A 66 5.37 12.71 -1.70
N PRO A 67 5.61 14.05 -1.80
CA PRO A 67 5.62 14.76 -3.07
C PRO A 67 6.70 14.26 -4.03
N VAL A 68 7.81 13.75 -3.50
CA VAL A 68 8.90 13.19 -4.30
C VAL A 68 8.80 11.67 -4.27
N ARG A 69 8.82 11.06 -5.45
CA ARG A 69 8.90 9.62 -5.62
C ARG A 69 10.05 9.28 -6.56
N LEU A 70 10.79 8.26 -6.17
CA LEU A 70 11.89 7.68 -6.92
C LEU A 70 11.79 6.16 -6.85
N THR A 71 12.06 5.53 -7.99
CA THR A 71 12.11 4.07 -8.12
C THR A 71 13.57 3.66 -8.06
N ALA A 72 13.87 2.69 -7.20
CA ALA A 72 15.19 2.10 -7.10
C ALA A 72 15.18 0.74 -7.79
N ASP A 73 15.94 0.65 -8.88
CA ASP A 73 16.01 -0.56 -9.70
C ASP A 73 16.69 -1.72 -8.96
N THR A 74 16.38 -2.93 -9.43
CA THR A 74 17.09 -4.14 -8.97
C THR A 74 18.59 -3.98 -9.20
N GLY A 75 19.40 -4.33 -8.20
CA GLY A 75 20.86 -4.21 -8.26
C GLY A 75 21.42 -2.87 -7.76
N THR A 76 20.58 -1.87 -7.49
CA THR A 76 20.98 -0.60 -6.87
C THR A 76 21.63 -0.86 -5.51
N THR A 77 22.76 -0.21 -5.21
CA THR A 77 23.41 -0.30 -3.89
C THR A 77 22.81 0.70 -2.91
N PHE A 78 23.00 0.49 -1.60
CA PHE A 78 22.54 1.47 -0.61
C PHE A 78 23.23 2.83 -0.73
N ASP A 79 24.50 2.88 -1.13
CA ASP A 79 25.20 4.15 -1.35
C ASP A 79 24.58 4.91 -2.53
N ASP A 80 24.39 4.22 -3.67
CA ASP A 80 23.73 4.80 -4.86
C ASP A 80 22.30 5.26 -4.54
N LEU A 81 21.59 4.49 -3.72
CA LEU A 81 20.24 4.80 -3.27
C LEU A 81 20.19 6.06 -2.41
N VAL A 82 21.10 6.18 -1.46
CA VAL A 82 21.24 7.35 -0.60
C VAL A 82 21.57 8.59 -1.44
N ASP A 83 22.49 8.48 -2.38
CA ASP A 83 22.83 9.58 -3.30
C ASP A 83 21.60 10.01 -4.12
N THR A 84 20.91 9.06 -4.74
CA THR A 84 19.69 9.32 -5.52
C THR A 84 18.61 10.02 -4.69
N ILE A 85 18.46 9.64 -3.42
CA ILE A 85 17.52 10.28 -2.50
C ILE A 85 17.88 11.74 -2.23
N TYR A 86 19.16 12.04 -1.95
CA TYR A 86 19.61 13.41 -1.75
C TYR A 86 19.45 14.26 -3.01
N ASP A 87 19.88 13.75 -4.15
CA ASP A 87 19.77 14.46 -5.43
C ASP A 87 18.32 14.80 -5.75
N ARG A 88 17.41 13.81 -5.63
CA ARG A 88 15.99 14.02 -5.90
C ARG A 88 15.33 14.95 -4.88
N GLY A 89 15.73 14.86 -3.61
CA GLY A 89 15.27 15.75 -2.55
C GLY A 89 15.65 17.20 -2.83
N ASP A 90 16.90 17.45 -3.23
CA ASP A 90 17.39 18.78 -3.56
C ASP A 90 16.73 19.36 -4.83
N GLU A 91 16.53 18.53 -5.87
CA GLU A 91 15.81 18.92 -7.10
C GLU A 91 14.39 19.41 -6.84
N ASP A 92 13.66 18.71 -5.97
CA ASP A 92 12.27 19.03 -5.62
C ASP A 92 12.15 19.98 -4.41
N GLY A 93 13.28 20.49 -3.88
CA GLY A 93 13.32 21.46 -2.78
C GLY A 93 12.90 20.89 -1.42
N VAL A 94 13.04 19.58 -1.22
CA VAL A 94 12.75 18.86 0.03
C VAL A 94 14.03 18.59 0.79
N LYS A 95 14.18 19.22 1.96
CA LYS A 95 15.30 18.96 2.86
C LYS A 95 15.11 17.64 3.60
N ILE A 96 16.00 16.70 3.40
CA ILE A 96 15.97 15.40 4.10
C ILE A 96 16.26 15.59 5.60
N ALA A 97 15.46 14.93 6.44
CA ALA A 97 15.53 15.04 7.90
C ALA A 97 16.66 14.23 8.53
N TYR A 98 17.24 13.29 7.78
CA TYR A 98 18.32 12.41 8.19
C TYR A 98 19.67 12.95 7.70
N CYS A 99 20.71 12.79 8.51
CA CYS A 99 22.07 12.83 7.97
C CYS A 99 22.40 11.52 7.24
N ARG A 100 23.45 11.52 6.41
CA ARG A 100 23.75 10.40 5.50
C ARG A 100 23.89 9.04 6.21
N PRO A 101 24.60 8.92 7.36
CA PRO A 101 24.66 7.65 8.09
C PRO A 101 23.32 7.19 8.67
N GLU A 102 22.48 8.12 9.11
CA GLU A 102 21.15 7.81 9.64
C GLU A 102 20.22 7.31 8.54
N LEU A 103 20.26 7.97 7.37
CA LEU A 103 19.47 7.54 6.21
C LEU A 103 19.88 6.14 5.77
N TYR A 104 21.18 5.87 5.71
CA TYR A 104 21.70 4.54 5.38
C TYR A 104 21.17 3.48 6.34
N ALA A 105 21.27 3.72 7.66
CA ALA A 105 20.80 2.78 8.67
C ALA A 105 19.28 2.58 8.61
N HIS A 106 18.51 3.64 8.38
CA HIS A 106 17.06 3.60 8.21
C HIS A 106 16.64 2.76 7.01
N LEU A 107 17.28 2.97 5.85
CA LEU A 107 17.04 2.17 4.65
C LEU A 107 17.43 0.72 4.86
N PHE A 108 18.60 0.46 5.45
CA PHE A 108 19.09 -0.89 5.69
C PHE A 108 18.10 -1.69 6.55
N GLY A 109 17.60 -1.09 7.64
CA GLY A 109 16.62 -1.75 8.52
C GLY A 109 15.28 -2.09 7.86
N GLN A 110 14.87 -1.35 6.82
CA GLN A 110 13.63 -1.61 6.08
C GLN A 110 13.82 -2.55 4.88
N LEU A 111 15.00 -2.53 4.27
CA LEU A 111 15.30 -3.20 3.01
C LEU A 111 16.15 -4.45 3.16
N GLU A 112 16.63 -4.78 4.36
CA GLU A 112 17.35 -6.02 4.67
C GLU A 112 16.65 -7.28 4.10
N PRO A 113 15.31 -7.45 4.21
CA PRO A 113 14.62 -8.62 3.67
C PRO A 113 14.65 -8.73 2.13
N TYR A 114 14.91 -7.62 1.44
CA TYR A 114 14.89 -7.48 -0.01
C TYR A 114 16.28 -7.18 -0.57
N THR A 115 17.33 -7.51 0.19
CA THR A 115 18.71 -7.19 -0.15
C THR A 115 19.55 -8.45 -0.19
N THR A 116 20.35 -8.61 -1.24
CA THR A 116 21.43 -9.60 -1.30
C THR A 116 22.75 -8.89 -1.61
N ARG A 117 23.78 -9.09 -0.77
CA ARG A 117 25.13 -8.49 -0.94
C ARG A 117 25.09 -6.96 -1.14
N ASN A 118 24.34 -6.25 -0.29
CA ASN A 118 24.22 -4.79 -0.34
C ASN A 118 23.58 -4.25 -1.65
N ARG A 119 22.77 -5.08 -2.32
CA ARG A 119 22.02 -4.71 -3.52
C ARG A 119 20.58 -5.16 -3.42
N LEU A 120 19.67 -4.33 -3.93
CA LEU A 120 18.25 -4.65 -3.99
C LEU A 120 18.01 -5.88 -4.88
N ASP A 121 17.23 -6.84 -4.39
CA ASP A 121 16.84 -8.05 -5.13
C ASP A 121 15.62 -7.86 -6.04
N ARG A 122 14.96 -6.71 -5.89
CA ARG A 122 13.76 -6.29 -6.62
C ARG A 122 13.70 -4.78 -6.73
N GLU A 123 12.79 -4.30 -7.58
CA GLU A 123 12.43 -2.89 -7.65
C GLU A 123 11.71 -2.44 -6.37
N ILE A 124 12.08 -1.27 -5.86
CA ILE A 124 11.50 -0.67 -4.66
C ILE A 124 11.11 0.78 -4.95
N GLU A 125 9.94 1.21 -4.47
CA GLU A 125 9.51 2.61 -4.55
C GLU A 125 9.87 3.33 -3.24
N ILE A 126 10.48 4.51 -3.36
CA ILE A 126 10.84 5.36 -2.23
C ILE A 126 10.11 6.69 -2.36
N GLY A 127 9.47 7.12 -1.27
CA GLY A 127 8.82 8.41 -1.18
C GLY A 127 9.50 9.32 -0.16
N LEU A 128 9.78 10.55 -0.55
CA LEU A 128 10.24 11.60 0.37
C LEU A 128 9.08 12.49 0.72
N THR A 129 8.85 12.67 2.02
CA THR A 129 7.79 13.53 2.52
C THR A 129 8.19 14.99 2.54
N ARG A 130 7.20 15.90 2.61
CA ARG A 130 7.45 17.35 2.76
C ARG A 130 8.28 17.69 4.00
N ASP A 131 8.20 16.86 5.03
CA ASP A 131 8.93 17.04 6.29
C ASP A 131 10.34 16.43 6.25
N GLY A 132 10.76 15.87 5.11
CA GLY A 132 12.07 15.24 4.93
C GLY A 132 12.16 13.79 5.41
N GLU A 133 11.05 13.17 5.82
CA GLU A 133 10.96 11.76 6.17
C GLU A 133 11.03 10.88 4.90
N VAL A 134 11.77 9.76 4.96
CA VAL A 134 11.92 8.80 3.86
C VAL A 134 11.08 7.57 4.15
N LYS A 135 10.22 7.20 3.20
CA LYS A 135 9.32 6.05 3.28
C LYS A 135 9.62 5.06 2.17
N VAL A 136 9.76 3.80 2.56
CA VAL A 136 9.89 2.69 1.63
C VAL A 136 8.50 2.11 1.36
N PHE A 137 8.18 1.95 0.09
CA PHE A 137 6.99 1.28 -0.39
C PHE A 137 7.45 0.06 -1.19
N VAL A 138 7.22 -1.11 -0.62
CA VAL A 138 7.42 -2.37 -1.33
C VAL A 138 6.13 -2.65 -2.11
N PRO A 139 6.15 -2.72 -3.45
CA PRO A 139 4.97 -3.12 -4.19
C PRO A 139 4.60 -4.55 -3.79
N ASP A 140 3.36 -4.74 -3.33
CA ASP A 140 2.78 -6.07 -3.12
C ASP A 140 2.69 -6.76 -4.50
N GLN A 141 3.21 -7.99 -4.60
CA GLN A 141 3.06 -8.85 -5.78
C GLN A 141 1.66 -9.44 -5.87
#